data_AF-A0A292YVP4-F1
#
_entry.id   AF-A0A292YVP4-F1
#
_cell.length_a   1.000
_cell.length_b   1.000
_cell.length_c   1.000
_cell.angle_alpha   90.00
_cell.angle_beta   90.00
_cell.angle_gamma   90.00
#
_symmetry.space_group_name_H-M   'P 1'
#
loop_
_entity.id
_entity.type
_entity.pdbx_description
1 polymer ?
#
loop_
_entity_poly.entity_id
_entity_poly.type
_entity_poly.pdbx_seq_one_letter_code
_entity_poly.pdbx_strand_id
1 'polypeptide(L)'
;MFERFTTGARRAVVTAQEEARDRRASAIRTEHLLLGLYSVPDSLALRLLADRGIDRAEIVADVGALGPDLTTEPSAEALATLGIDLDEVRRQAEEAFGPGALERTRVGRKERGRRKGHMAFHATAKKAMELSLREALRLGHGHIGTEHLLLALLHPGTGAGHDVLARHGITLDDMRVAVASAGTGEASG
;
A
#
# COMPACT_ATOMS: atom_id res chain seq x y z
N MET A 1 -16.99 6.97 2.06
CA MET A 1 -15.58 6.85 1.59
C MET A 1 -15.50 6.30 0.16
N PHE A 2 -16.21 5.22 -0.17
CA PHE A 2 -16.18 4.59 -1.51
C PHE A 2 -17.21 5.10 -2.54
N GLU A 3 -17.98 6.15 -2.22
CA GLU A 3 -19.11 6.58 -3.05
C GLU A 3 -18.69 7.04 -4.45
N ARG A 4 -17.45 7.52 -4.61
CA ARG A 4 -16.89 7.93 -5.90
C ARG A 4 -16.14 6.82 -6.63
N PHE A 5 -15.87 5.69 -5.97
CA PHE A 5 -15.12 4.59 -6.57
C PHE A 5 -16.01 3.80 -7.53
N THR A 6 -15.46 3.41 -8.69
CA THR A 6 -16.13 2.44 -9.57
C THR A 6 -16.27 1.11 -8.86
N THR A 7 -17.15 0.24 -9.37
CA THR A 7 -17.29 -1.12 -8.84
C THR A 7 -15.97 -1.90 -8.92
N GLY A 8 -15.22 -1.75 -10.01
CA GLY A 8 -13.87 -2.31 -10.17
C GLY A 8 -12.89 -1.78 -9.11
N ALA A 9 -12.81 -0.46 -8.95
CA ALA A 9 -11.92 0.15 -7.96
C ALA A 9 -12.28 -0.25 -6.50
N ARG A 10 -13.57 -0.35 -6.17
CA ARG A 10 -14.03 -0.87 -4.87
C ARG A 10 -13.59 -2.32 -4.66
N ARG A 11 -13.75 -3.17 -5.67
CA ARG A 11 -13.31 -4.57 -5.61
C ARG A 11 -11.82 -4.66 -5.34
N ALA A 12 -10.99 -3.91 -6.06
CA ALA A 12 -9.54 -3.90 -5.83
C ALA A 12 -9.17 -3.53 -4.38
N VAL A 13 -9.80 -2.49 -3.82
CA VAL A 13 -9.54 -2.07 -2.43
C VAL A 13 -10.01 -3.10 -1.41
N VAL A 14 -11.15 -3.76 -1.65
CA VAL A 14 -11.64 -4.84 -0.78
C VAL A 14 -10.72 -6.06 -0.84
N THR A 15 -10.30 -6.47 -2.04
CA THR A 15 -9.38 -7.60 -2.22
C THR A 15 -8.00 -7.33 -1.60
N ALA A 16 -7.55 -6.08 -1.54
CA ALA A 16 -6.32 -5.73 -0.81
C ALA A 16 -6.35 -6.18 0.67
N GLN A 17 -7.52 -6.33 1.27
CA GLN A 17 -7.66 -6.90 2.61
C GLN A 17 -7.35 -8.40 2.66
N GLU A 18 -7.74 -9.16 1.64
CA GLU A 18 -7.42 -10.59 1.51
C GLU A 18 -5.93 -10.77 1.26
N GLU A 19 -5.34 -10.00 0.34
CA GLU A 19 -3.89 -9.97 0.09
C GLU A 19 -3.09 -9.69 1.37
N ALA A 20 -3.56 -8.75 2.19
CA ALA A 20 -2.94 -8.44 3.49
C ALA A 20 -3.09 -9.59 4.49
N ARG A 21 -4.24 -10.28 4.52
CA ARG A 21 -4.46 -11.42 5.43
C ARG A 21 -3.63 -12.63 5.04
N ASP A 22 -3.56 -12.95 3.75
CA ASP A 22 -2.79 -14.10 3.23
C ASP A 22 -1.31 -13.95 3.54
N ARG A 23 -0.84 -12.70 3.52
CA ARG A 23 0.53 -12.31 3.92
C ARG A 23 0.69 -12.07 5.43
N ARG A 24 -0.35 -12.33 6.24
CA ARG A 24 -0.38 -12.13 7.70
C ARG A 24 0.01 -10.72 8.15
N ALA A 25 -0.25 -9.71 7.32
CA ALA A 25 0.00 -8.33 7.65
C ALA A 25 -0.96 -7.83 8.74
N SER A 26 -0.48 -6.91 9.57
CA SER A 26 -1.27 -6.26 10.63
C SER A 26 -2.13 -5.09 10.13
N ALA A 27 -1.87 -4.61 8.91
CA ALA A 27 -2.58 -3.51 8.26
C ALA A 27 -2.56 -3.64 6.73
N ILE A 28 -3.56 -3.07 6.06
CA ILE A 28 -3.60 -2.98 4.59
C ILE A 28 -2.62 -1.86 4.17
N ARG A 29 -1.71 -2.20 3.27
CA ARG A 29 -0.65 -1.33 2.75
C ARG A 29 -0.73 -1.19 1.23
N THR A 30 0.13 -0.37 0.65
CA THR A 30 0.09 -0.05 -0.79
C THR A 30 0.44 -1.22 -1.70
N GLU A 31 1.31 -2.13 -1.28
CA GLU A 31 1.60 -3.37 -2.02
C GLU A 31 0.38 -4.30 -2.07
N HIS A 32 -0.45 -4.29 -1.03
CA HIS A 32 -1.71 -5.03 -1.02
C HIS A 32 -2.74 -4.37 -1.92
N LEU A 33 -2.79 -3.03 -1.97
CA LEU A 33 -3.61 -2.31 -2.94
C LEU A 33 -3.18 -2.59 -4.38
N LEU A 34 -1.87 -2.63 -4.64
CA LEU A 34 -1.30 -2.97 -5.94
C LEU A 34 -1.70 -4.40 -6.37
N LEU A 35 -1.52 -5.38 -5.49
CA LEU A 35 -1.97 -6.75 -5.74
C LEU A 35 -3.49 -6.84 -5.90
N GLY A 36 -4.24 -6.03 -5.14
CA GLY A 36 -5.69 -5.90 -5.26
C GLY A 36 -6.15 -5.43 -6.65
N LEU A 37 -5.38 -4.62 -7.37
CA LEU A 37 -5.72 -4.23 -8.75
C LEU A 37 -5.85 -5.45 -9.68
N TYR A 38 -5.06 -6.50 -9.45
CA TYR A 38 -5.11 -7.74 -10.21
C TYR A 38 -6.38 -8.59 -9.97
N SER A 39 -7.20 -8.24 -8.98
CA SER A 39 -8.52 -8.86 -8.81
C SER A 39 -9.57 -8.31 -9.78
N VAL A 40 -9.21 -7.29 -10.56
CA VAL A 40 -10.08 -6.64 -11.54
C VAL A 40 -9.64 -6.94 -12.97
N PRO A 41 -10.00 -8.11 -13.54
CA PRO A 41 -9.69 -8.43 -14.94
C PRO A 41 -10.21 -7.35 -15.88
N ASP A 42 -9.50 -7.17 -17.00
CA ASP A 42 -9.80 -6.24 -18.10
C ASP A 42 -9.84 -4.74 -17.72
N SER A 43 -9.52 -4.41 -16.46
CA SER A 43 -9.47 -3.03 -16.01
C SER A 43 -8.38 -2.23 -16.72
N LEU A 44 -8.59 -0.92 -16.84
CA LEU A 44 -7.62 -0.03 -17.50
C LEU A 44 -6.26 -0.08 -16.79
N ALA A 45 -6.22 -0.16 -15.46
CA ALA A 45 -4.96 -0.32 -14.73
C ALA A 45 -4.18 -1.57 -15.16
N LEU A 46 -4.85 -2.73 -15.29
CA LEU A 46 -4.18 -3.96 -15.67
C LEU A 46 -3.73 -3.95 -17.13
N ARG A 47 -4.53 -3.37 -18.04
CA ARG A 47 -4.09 -3.17 -19.43
C ARG A 47 -2.82 -2.33 -19.50
N LEU A 48 -2.77 -1.22 -18.76
CA LEU A 48 -1.61 -0.32 -18.74
C LEU A 48 -0.34 -0.94 -18.13
N LEU A 49 -0.50 -1.85 -17.14
CA LEU A 49 0.59 -2.65 -16.59
C LEU A 49 1.03 -3.73 -17.58
N ALA A 50 0.09 -4.43 -18.20
CA ALA A 50 0.36 -5.46 -19.21
C ALA A 50 1.07 -4.90 -20.45
N ASP A 51 0.70 -3.69 -20.89
CA ASP A 51 1.38 -2.98 -21.99
C ASP A 51 2.86 -2.68 -21.69
N ARG A 52 3.24 -2.74 -20.41
CA ARG A 52 4.64 -2.60 -19.94
C ARG A 52 5.29 -3.94 -19.60
N GLY A 53 4.64 -5.05 -19.92
CA GLY A 53 5.13 -6.40 -19.65
C GLY A 53 5.04 -6.82 -18.18
N ILE A 54 4.23 -6.13 -17.38
CA ILE A 54 4.13 -6.37 -15.94
C ILE A 54 2.87 -7.17 -15.66
N ASP A 55 3.07 -8.39 -15.18
CA ASP A 55 1.99 -9.27 -14.77
C ASP A 55 1.92 -9.44 -13.24
N ARG A 56 0.94 -10.21 -12.79
CA ARG A 56 0.75 -10.46 -11.35
C ARG A 56 1.93 -11.22 -10.75
N ALA A 57 2.53 -12.16 -11.48
CA ALA A 57 3.60 -13.00 -10.97
C ALA A 57 4.85 -12.16 -10.67
N GLU A 58 5.21 -11.25 -11.58
CA GLU A 58 6.30 -10.28 -11.39
C GLU A 58 6.08 -9.43 -10.15
N ILE A 59 4.88 -8.84 -10.00
CA ILE A 59 4.54 -8.02 -8.83
C ILE A 59 4.55 -8.85 -7.54
N VAL A 60 4.04 -10.08 -7.55
CA VAL A 60 4.06 -10.97 -6.38
C VAL A 60 5.50 -11.30 -5.97
N ALA A 61 6.38 -11.58 -6.93
CA ALA A 61 7.79 -11.85 -6.69
C ALA A 61 8.48 -10.64 -6.07
N ASP A 62 8.28 -9.45 -6.61
CA ASP A 62 8.87 -8.20 -6.11
C ASP A 62 8.38 -7.80 -4.73
N VAL A 63 7.08 -7.99 -4.45
CA VAL A 63 6.52 -7.77 -3.11
C VAL A 63 7.08 -8.80 -2.12
N GLY A 64 7.35 -10.03 -2.57
CA GLY A 64 8.02 -11.04 -1.74
C GLY A 64 9.48 -10.70 -1.46
N ALA A 65 10.20 -10.16 -2.45
CA ALA A 65 11.61 -9.79 -2.36
C ALA A 65 11.87 -8.56 -1.47
N LEU A 66 10.86 -7.72 -1.25
CA LEU A 66 10.92 -6.60 -0.31
C LEU A 66 11.17 -7.02 1.15
N GLY A 67 11.02 -8.31 1.47
CA GLY A 67 11.12 -8.83 2.84
C GLY A 67 9.99 -8.30 3.74
N PRO A 68 9.93 -8.72 5.02
CA PRO A 68 9.11 -8.05 6.01
C PRO A 68 9.67 -6.63 6.19
N ASP A 69 9.02 -5.65 5.55
CA ASP A 69 9.40 -4.25 5.53
C ASP A 69 9.77 -3.71 6.94
N LEU A 70 10.89 -2.98 6.99
CA LEU A 70 11.51 -2.32 8.15
C LEU A 70 10.66 -1.17 8.74
N THR A 71 9.42 -0.99 8.24
CA THR A 71 8.40 -0.08 8.80
C THR A 71 7.50 -0.75 9.83
N THR A 72 7.66 -2.07 10.03
CA THR A 72 7.36 -2.71 11.30
C THR A 72 8.26 -2.10 12.37
N GLU A 73 7.89 -2.11 13.66
CA GLU A 73 8.93 -1.98 14.71
C GLU A 73 10.06 -2.93 14.29
N PRO A 74 11.28 -2.43 14.05
CA PRO A 74 12.30 -3.24 13.41
C PRO A 74 12.49 -4.50 14.25
N SER A 75 12.45 -5.68 13.62
CA SER A 75 12.56 -6.93 14.38
C SER A 75 13.87 -6.92 15.15
N ALA A 76 13.88 -7.54 16.34
CA ALA A 76 15.10 -7.64 17.12
C ALA A 76 16.25 -8.24 16.28
N GLU A 77 15.94 -9.19 15.38
CA GLU A 77 16.95 -9.75 14.46
C GLU A 77 17.41 -8.77 13.38
N ALA A 78 16.52 -7.95 12.81
CA ALA A 78 16.87 -6.95 11.80
C ALA A 78 17.77 -5.85 12.39
N LEU A 79 17.49 -5.43 13.62
CA LEU A 79 18.34 -4.49 14.37
C LEU A 79 19.69 -5.11 14.73
N ALA A 80 19.69 -6.35 15.20
CA ALA A 80 20.92 -7.07 15.55
C ALA A 80 21.84 -7.22 14.33
N THR A 81 21.28 -7.43 13.14
CA THR A 81 22.03 -7.48 11.87
C THR A 81 22.69 -6.15 11.54
N LEU A 82 22.08 -5.02 11.95
CA LEU A 82 22.65 -3.67 11.83
C LEU A 82 23.55 -3.29 13.01
N GLY A 83 23.84 -4.22 13.94
CA GLY A 83 24.64 -3.98 15.13
C GLY A 83 23.91 -3.22 16.24
N ILE A 84 22.58 -3.12 16.17
CA ILE A 84 21.74 -2.46 17.17
C ILE A 84 21.18 -3.51 18.11
N ASP A 85 21.65 -3.53 19.35
CA ASP A 85 21.11 -4.39 20.41
C ASP A 85 19.91 -3.71 21.07
N LEU A 86 18.71 -4.26 20.82
CA LEU A 86 17.46 -3.71 21.33
C LEU A 86 17.33 -3.85 22.86
N ASP A 87 17.92 -4.90 23.45
CA ASP A 87 17.93 -5.09 24.90
C ASP A 87 18.79 -4.04 25.58
N GLU A 88 19.94 -3.72 24.98
CA GLU A 88 20.81 -2.65 25.45
C GLU A 88 20.15 -1.28 25.34
N VAL A 89 19.51 -0.97 24.20
CA VAL A 89 18.77 0.29 24.00
C VAL A 89 17.64 0.42 25.03
N ARG A 90 16.92 -0.67 25.31
CA ARG A 90 15.87 -0.70 26.34
C ARG A 90 16.43 -0.43 27.72
N ARG A 91 17.51 -1.12 28.10
CA ARG A 91 18.16 -0.95 29.40
C ARG A 91 18.62 0.48 29.61
N GLN A 92 19.30 1.06 28.61
CA GLN A 92 19.75 2.45 28.66
C GLN A 92 18.59 3.44 28.80
N ALA A 93 17.48 3.21 28.09
CA ALA A 93 16.30 4.06 28.20
C ALA A 93 15.65 3.97 29.59
N GLU A 94 15.57 2.78 30.18
CA GLU A 94 15.03 2.61 31.53
C GLU A 94 15.96 3.18 32.61
N GLU A 95 17.28 3.07 32.44
CA GLU A 95 18.26 3.72 33.31
C GLU A 95 18.16 5.25 33.24
N ALA A 96 17.96 5.81 32.04
CA ALA A 96 17.87 7.25 31.85
C ALA A 96 16.52 7.86 32.26
N PHE A 97 15.41 7.14 32.07
CA PHE A 97 14.04 7.69 32.19
C PHE A 97 13.14 6.93 33.16
N GLY A 98 13.70 6.00 33.93
CA GLY A 98 13.03 5.15 34.92
C GLY A 98 12.41 3.87 34.33
N PRO A 99 12.08 2.89 35.20
CA PRO A 99 11.47 1.64 34.77
C PRO A 99 10.16 1.88 34.00
N GLY A 100 9.97 1.13 32.91
CA GLY A 100 8.80 1.29 32.03
C GLY A 100 8.79 2.58 31.20
N ALA A 101 9.92 3.27 31.04
CA ALA A 101 10.03 4.48 30.24
C ALA A 101 9.50 4.32 28.80
N LEU A 102 9.76 3.16 28.19
CA LEU A 102 9.33 2.83 26.83
C LEU A 102 7.89 2.30 26.75
N GLU A 103 7.27 1.99 27.88
CA GLU A 103 5.89 1.49 27.93
C GLU A 103 4.88 2.64 27.97
N ARG A 104 5.28 3.81 28.49
CA ARG A 104 4.43 5.01 28.58
C ARG A 104 4.00 5.55 27.20
N THR A 105 4.76 5.29 26.15
CA THR A 105 4.42 5.62 24.75
C THR A 105 3.54 4.55 24.08
N ARG A 106 3.50 3.34 24.62
CA ARG A 106 2.71 2.19 24.09
C ARG A 106 1.27 2.16 24.59
N VAL A 107 0.89 3.00 25.56
CA VAL A 107 -0.47 2.99 26.16
C VAL A 107 -1.58 3.44 25.18
N GLY A 108 -1.24 3.90 23.97
CA GLY A 108 -2.22 4.10 22.88
C GLY A 108 -2.45 2.88 21.97
N ARG A 109 -1.59 1.85 22.05
CA ARG A 109 -1.58 0.68 21.16
C ARG A 109 -1.75 -0.62 21.94
N LYS A 110 -2.57 -0.62 22.99
CA LYS A 110 -3.18 -1.87 23.45
C LYS A 110 -4.05 -2.37 22.31
N GLU A 111 -3.57 -3.41 21.63
CA GLU A 111 -4.37 -4.51 21.09
C GLU A 111 -5.86 -4.20 21.09
N ARG A 112 -6.30 -3.41 20.11
CA ARG A 112 -7.73 -3.30 19.82
C ARG A 112 -8.10 -4.67 19.33
N GLY A 113 -8.69 -5.44 20.25
CA GLY A 113 -8.90 -6.87 20.13
C GLY A 113 -9.34 -7.27 18.75
N ARG A 114 -8.85 -8.43 18.32
CA ARG A 114 -9.29 -9.31 17.24
C ARG A 114 -10.76 -9.07 16.83
N ARG A 115 -11.04 -7.95 16.18
CA ARG A 115 -12.34 -7.64 15.59
C ARG A 115 -12.35 -8.41 14.30
N LYS A 116 -12.89 -9.62 14.37
CA LYS A 116 -13.27 -10.41 13.20
C LYS A 116 -14.12 -9.50 12.30
N GLY A 117 -13.55 -9.05 11.19
CA GLY A 117 -14.21 -8.12 10.27
C GLY A 117 -13.25 -7.32 9.40
N HIS A 118 -12.73 -6.20 9.91
CA HIS A 118 -12.08 -5.18 9.07
C HIS A 118 -10.64 -4.88 9.51
N MET A 119 -9.68 -5.11 8.62
CA MET A 119 -8.29 -4.69 8.82
C MET A 119 -8.21 -3.18 8.58
N ALA A 120 -7.39 -2.49 9.36
CA ALA A 120 -7.17 -1.05 9.18
C ALA A 120 -6.19 -0.79 8.03
N PHE A 121 -6.40 0.31 7.29
CA PHE A 121 -5.40 0.81 6.36
C PHE A 121 -4.26 1.50 7.09
N HIS A 122 -3.03 1.22 6.65
CA HIS A 122 -1.83 1.96 7.02
C HIS A 122 -1.92 3.41 6.51
N ALA A 123 -1.13 4.32 7.10
CA ALA A 123 -1.14 5.73 6.74
C ALA A 123 -0.83 5.96 5.25
N THR A 124 0.14 5.22 4.70
CA THR A 124 0.51 5.30 3.29
C THR A 124 -0.60 4.82 2.35
N ALA A 125 -1.32 3.76 2.70
CA ALA A 125 -2.46 3.28 1.92
C ALA A 125 -3.64 4.27 1.94
N LYS A 126 -3.91 4.91 3.09
CA LYS A 126 -4.89 6.01 3.18
C LYS A 126 -4.48 7.18 2.30
N LYS A 127 -3.20 7.56 2.34
CA LYS A 127 -2.65 8.61 1.48
C LYS A 127 -2.81 8.29 -0.01
N ALA A 128 -2.55 7.04 -0.42
CA ALA A 128 -2.79 6.60 -1.79
C ALA A 128 -4.27 6.73 -2.19
N MET A 129 -5.22 6.34 -1.32
CA MET A 129 -6.66 6.52 -1.61
C MET A 129 -7.07 7.99 -1.73
N GLU A 130 -6.44 8.90 -0.99
CA GLU A 130 -6.66 10.35 -1.17
C GLU A 130 -6.04 10.87 -2.47
N LEU A 131 -4.88 10.35 -2.85
CA LEU A 131 -4.20 10.72 -4.09
C LEU A 131 -4.98 10.23 -5.31
N SER A 132 -5.66 9.08 -5.25
CA SER A 132 -6.48 8.62 -6.38
C SER A 132 -7.65 9.56 -6.67
N LEU A 133 -8.24 10.17 -5.64
CA LEU A 133 -9.20 11.25 -5.83
C LEU A 133 -8.57 12.47 -6.51
N ARG A 134 -7.35 12.86 -6.11
CA ARG A 134 -6.64 13.99 -6.75
C ARG A 134 -6.35 13.71 -8.23
N GLU A 135 -5.95 12.48 -8.56
CA GLU A 135 -5.72 12.08 -9.96
C GLU A 135 -7.00 12.07 -10.78
N ALA A 136 -8.11 11.58 -10.23
CA ALA A 136 -9.42 11.67 -10.89
C ALA A 136 -9.83 13.11 -11.17
N LEU A 137 -9.70 14.00 -10.18
CA LEU A 137 -10.00 15.42 -10.35
C LEU A 137 -9.06 16.09 -11.37
N ARG A 138 -7.76 15.75 -11.36
CA ARG A 138 -6.78 16.28 -12.31
C ARG A 138 -7.12 15.91 -13.75
N LEU A 139 -7.66 14.70 -13.97
CA LEU A 139 -8.10 14.22 -15.27
C LEU A 139 -9.55 14.66 -15.62
N GLY A 140 -10.24 15.37 -14.72
CA GLY A 140 -11.64 15.78 -14.92
C GLY A 140 -12.64 14.64 -14.79
N HIS A 141 -12.25 13.50 -14.21
CA HIS A 141 -13.10 12.33 -14.03
C HIS A 141 -13.98 12.47 -12.78
N GLY A 142 -15.30 12.24 -12.95
CA GLY A 142 -16.28 12.31 -11.85
C GLY A 142 -16.17 11.15 -10.86
N HIS A 143 -15.50 10.06 -11.24
CA HIS A 143 -15.35 8.81 -10.51
C HIS A 143 -13.87 8.45 -10.32
N ILE A 144 -13.60 7.52 -9.41
CA ILE A 144 -12.28 6.95 -9.13
C ILE A 144 -12.27 5.50 -9.62
N GLY A 145 -11.74 5.28 -10.81
CA GLY A 145 -11.45 3.96 -11.39
C GLY A 145 -10.11 3.36 -10.94
N THR A 146 -9.81 2.17 -11.47
CA THR A 146 -8.58 1.41 -11.15
C THR A 146 -7.32 2.16 -11.60
N GLU A 147 -7.38 2.87 -12.71
CA GLU A 147 -6.33 3.70 -13.27
C GLU A 147 -5.92 4.83 -12.31
N HIS A 148 -6.88 5.42 -11.61
CA HIS A 148 -6.58 6.44 -10.61
C HIS A 148 -5.91 5.86 -9.36
N LEU A 149 -6.26 4.63 -8.98
CA LEU A 149 -5.56 3.91 -7.92
C LEU A 149 -4.13 3.56 -8.34
N LEU A 150 -3.92 3.12 -9.58
CA LEU A 150 -2.58 2.89 -10.12
C LEU A 150 -1.75 4.18 -10.12
N LEU A 151 -2.30 5.29 -10.62
CA LEU A 151 -1.62 6.58 -10.58
C LEU A 151 -1.28 7.01 -9.15
N ALA A 152 -2.18 6.78 -8.19
CA ALA A 152 -1.91 7.08 -6.79
C ALA A 152 -0.76 6.25 -6.21
N LEU A 153 -0.66 4.96 -6.57
CA LEU A 153 0.42 4.08 -6.14
C LEU A 153 1.77 4.44 -6.77
N LEU A 154 1.78 5.12 -7.92
CA LEU A 154 3.00 5.64 -8.55
C LEU A 154 3.52 6.92 -7.88
N HIS A 155 2.77 7.53 -6.96
CA HIS A 155 3.22 8.75 -6.30
C HIS A 155 4.37 8.46 -5.31
N PRO A 156 5.50 9.20 -5.38
CA PRO A 156 6.59 9.06 -4.42
C PRO A 156 6.09 9.23 -2.98
N GLY A 157 6.65 8.42 -2.07
CA GLY A 157 6.29 8.44 -0.65
C GLY A 157 5.02 7.65 -0.29
N THR A 158 4.41 6.92 -1.24
CA THR A 158 3.31 6.00 -0.93
C THR A 158 3.79 4.61 -0.46
N GLY A 159 5.10 4.34 -0.49
CA GLY A 159 5.71 3.15 0.12
C GLY A 159 5.92 2.00 -0.86
N ALA A 160 5.92 0.77 -0.36
CA ALA A 160 6.28 -0.43 -1.13
C ALA A 160 5.56 -0.59 -2.48
N GLY A 161 4.30 -0.12 -2.61
CA GLY A 161 3.60 -0.17 -3.89
C GLY A 161 4.25 0.71 -4.96
N HIS A 162 4.74 1.89 -4.57
CA HIS A 162 5.54 2.76 -5.43
C HIS A 162 6.89 2.12 -5.75
N ASP A 163 7.59 1.60 -4.75
CA ASP A 163 8.94 1.06 -4.92
C ASP A 163 8.98 -0.14 -5.87
N VAL A 164 7.94 -0.98 -5.83
CA VAL A 164 7.76 -2.09 -6.79
C VAL A 164 7.56 -1.56 -8.20
N LEU A 165 6.60 -0.64 -8.41
CA LEU A 165 6.32 -0.09 -9.74
C LEU A 165 7.53 0.68 -10.32
N ALA A 166 8.28 1.38 -9.46
CA ALA A 166 9.47 2.13 -9.84
C ALA A 166 10.63 1.21 -10.28
N ARG A 167 10.77 0.01 -9.70
CA ARG A 167 11.76 -0.99 -10.15
C ARG A 167 11.52 -1.48 -11.57
N HIS A 168 10.27 -1.49 -12.00
CA HIS A 168 9.87 -1.78 -13.39
C HIS A 168 10.01 -0.57 -14.32
N GLY A 169 10.61 0.53 -13.86
CA GLY A 169 10.81 1.74 -14.66
C GLY A 169 9.52 2.51 -14.96
N ILE A 170 8.41 2.21 -14.26
CA ILE A 170 7.16 2.95 -14.45
C ILE A 170 7.23 4.28 -13.71
N THR A 171 7.06 5.38 -14.43
CA THR A 171 6.94 6.70 -13.83
C THR A 171 5.48 7.14 -13.74
N LEU A 172 5.18 8.00 -12.77
CA LEU A 172 3.87 8.61 -12.63
C LEU A 172 3.49 9.40 -13.89
N ASP A 173 4.40 10.22 -14.42
CA ASP A 173 4.09 11.10 -15.55
C ASP A 173 3.82 10.32 -16.84
N ASP A 174 4.59 9.27 -17.13
CA ASP A 174 4.33 8.41 -18.30
C ASP A 174 2.97 7.71 -18.17
N MET A 175 2.63 7.27 -16.96
CA MET A 175 1.34 6.62 -16.72
C MET A 175 0.18 7.60 -16.82
N ARG A 176 0.35 8.86 -16.40
CA ARG A 176 -0.67 9.90 -16.57
C ARG A 176 -0.97 10.17 -18.04
N VAL A 177 0.05 10.23 -18.89
CA VAL A 177 -0.11 10.35 -20.34
C VAL A 177 -0.88 9.16 -20.88
N ALA A 178 -0.48 7.95 -20.51
CA ALA A 178 -1.14 6.73 -20.98
C ALA A 178 -2.63 6.65 -20.57
N VAL A 179 -2.97 7.04 -19.34
CA VAL A 179 -4.36 7.12 -18.87
C VAL A 179 -5.15 8.16 -19.65
N ALA A 180 -4.57 9.34 -19.89
CA ALA A 180 -5.24 10.39 -20.66
C ALA A 180 -5.51 9.95 -22.12
N SER A 181 -4.59 9.20 -22.73
CA SER A 181 -4.75 8.67 -24.09
C SER A 181 -5.74 7.51 -24.18
N ALA A 182 -5.90 6.72 -23.11
CA ALA A 182 -6.81 5.56 -23.09
C ALA A 182 -8.30 5.95 -22.92
N GLY A 183 -8.60 7.18 -22.48
CA GLY A 183 -9.94 7.65 -22.14
C GLY A 183 -10.47 7.07 -20.82
N THR A 184 -11.67 7.50 -20.40
CA THR A 184 -12.30 7.00 -19.16
C THR A 184 -12.70 5.53 -19.32
N GLY A 185 -11.80 4.61 -19.00
CA GLY A 185 -12.14 3.21 -18.81
C GLY A 185 -13.05 3.09 -17.57
N GLU A 186 -14.22 2.49 -17.74
CA GLU A 186 -15.23 2.26 -16.68
C GLU A 186 -16.22 3.41 -16.38
N ALA A 187 -16.83 3.98 -17.41
CA ALA A 187 -18.23 4.41 -17.29
C ALA A 187 -19.15 3.18 -17.44
N SER A 188 -19.25 2.30 -16.45
CA SER A 188 -20.18 1.17 -16.49
C SER A 188 -20.67 0.78 -15.11
N GLY A 189 -21.98 1.00 -14.87
CA GLY A 189 -22.80 0.30 -13.87
C GLY A 189 -22.81 0.88 -12.47
#